data_AF-A0A829S7E7-F1
#
_entry.id   AF-A0A829S7E7-F1
#
_cell.length_a   1.000
_cell.length_b   1.000
_cell.length_c   1.000
_cell.angle_alpha   90.00
_cell.angle_beta   90.00
_cell.angle_gamma   90.00
#
_symmetry.space_group_name_H-M   'P 1'
#
loop_
_entity.id
_entity.type
_entity.pdbx_description
1 polymer ?
#
loop_
_entity_poly.entity_id
_entity_poly.type
_entity_poly.pdbx_seq_one_letter_code
_entity_poly.pdbx_strand_id
1 'polypeptide(L)'
;MSDIESFVKDELGKAVLSNLKRIYVGGNNNKKGRDYENFFQLFKAFELASQDIDHEKHLLSCQELAFIDDICHWDLENSIKYNFQAKNSSGSAADWTSEITLRCKRQTILDTKFHKVAKSKNYLLVSCEKKRINNLKKVPVKLNKLNTCIFFPYCQNLVELLDQTNLKHHISTLIENDDPSQIDYAANLILGVLQGRSSKDIKSIFEQACSTAHPNVFIKFRNNSSFNSKIPEWIEQIVTTSSNNTTYRLKSGRVYLSIGTGIEVSASLDLILQVPESKYQEIINTKDLAMLFMSLTSEELNSIDTSLDSSPLGGA
;
A
#
# COMPACT_ATOMS: atom_id res chain seq x y z
N MET A 1 0.62 -30.73 -7.27
CA MET A 1 0.72 -29.90 -8.50
C MET A 1 -0.41 -28.89 -8.37
N SER A 2 -0.12 -27.58 -8.36
CA SER A 2 -1.18 -26.58 -8.22
C SER A 2 -2.08 -26.57 -9.45
N ASP A 3 -3.28 -26.01 -9.34
CA ASP A 3 -4.24 -25.94 -10.46
C ASP A 3 -3.66 -25.21 -11.67
N ILE A 4 -2.86 -24.16 -11.44
CA ILE A 4 -2.12 -23.44 -12.48
C ILE A 4 -1.11 -24.36 -13.18
N GLU A 5 -0.34 -25.15 -12.42
CA GLU A 5 0.66 -26.05 -13.00
C GLU A 5 0.02 -27.13 -13.88
N SER A 6 -1.11 -27.69 -13.43
CA SER A 6 -1.89 -28.65 -14.20
C SER A 6 -2.42 -28.02 -15.49
N PHE A 7 -3.06 -26.85 -15.38
CA PHE A 7 -3.55 -26.10 -16.54
C PHE A 7 -2.44 -25.80 -17.57
N VAL A 8 -1.29 -25.30 -17.13
CA VAL A 8 -0.19 -24.98 -18.04
C VAL A 8 0.39 -26.22 -18.71
N LYS A 9 0.47 -27.34 -17.98
CA LYS A 9 0.90 -28.61 -18.58
C LYS A 9 -0.05 -29.07 -19.67
N ASP A 10 -1.35 -28.98 -19.43
CA ASP A 10 -2.37 -29.51 -20.33
C ASP A 10 -2.59 -28.59 -21.54
N GLU A 11 -2.64 -27.27 -21.33
CA GLU A 11 -2.90 -26.28 -22.37
C GLU A 11 -1.65 -25.90 -23.19
N LEU A 12 -0.47 -25.83 -22.53
CA LEU A 12 0.76 -25.30 -23.13
C LEU A 12 1.90 -26.33 -23.20
N GLY A 13 1.75 -27.49 -22.57
CA GLY A 13 2.71 -28.60 -22.61
C GLY A 13 3.74 -28.59 -21.48
N LYS A 14 4.28 -29.79 -21.21
CA LYS A 14 5.24 -30.06 -20.11
C LYS A 14 6.52 -29.21 -20.17
N ALA A 15 7.02 -28.91 -21.37
CA ALA A 15 8.21 -28.06 -21.54
C ALA A 15 7.96 -26.62 -21.08
N VAL A 16 6.74 -26.10 -21.31
CA VAL A 16 6.34 -24.76 -20.89
C VAL A 16 6.14 -24.69 -19.39
N LEU A 17 5.54 -25.71 -18.77
CA LEU A 17 5.46 -25.81 -17.31
C LEU A 17 6.85 -25.78 -16.67
N SER A 18 7.81 -26.51 -17.24
CA SER A 18 9.18 -26.54 -16.74
C SER A 18 9.88 -25.17 -16.87
N ASN A 19 9.50 -24.37 -17.87
CA ASN A 19 9.96 -23.00 -18.01
C ASN A 19 9.29 -22.06 -16.98
N LEU A 20 7.98 -22.19 -16.77
CA LEU A 20 7.24 -21.41 -15.76
C LEU A 20 7.82 -21.59 -14.35
N LYS A 21 8.06 -22.85 -13.94
CA LYS A 21 8.67 -23.14 -12.63
C LYS A 21 10.06 -22.50 -12.46
N ARG A 22 10.85 -22.45 -13.54
CA ARG A 22 12.18 -21.79 -13.51
C ARG A 22 12.06 -20.27 -13.39
N ILE A 23 11.06 -19.66 -14.03
CA ILE A 23 10.78 -18.23 -13.90
C ILE A 23 10.45 -17.92 -12.44
N TYR A 24 9.50 -18.64 -11.86
CA TYR A 24 9.05 -18.46 -10.48
C TYR A 24 10.18 -18.58 -9.44
N VAL A 25 11.14 -19.49 -9.64
CA VAL A 25 12.30 -19.65 -8.74
C VAL A 25 13.34 -18.53 -8.92
N GLY A 26 13.44 -17.95 -10.11
CA GLY A 26 14.52 -17.02 -10.49
C GLY A 26 14.48 -15.64 -9.82
N GLY A 27 13.43 -15.30 -9.09
CA GLY A 27 13.21 -13.95 -8.53
C GLY A 27 14.08 -13.53 -7.34
N ASN A 28 15.10 -14.30 -6.92
CA ASN A 28 15.65 -14.16 -5.56
C ASN A 28 17.02 -13.48 -5.38
N ASN A 29 17.75 -13.07 -6.43
CA ASN A 29 19.20 -12.84 -6.27
C ASN A 29 19.73 -11.40 -6.42
N ASN A 30 18.93 -10.37 -6.71
CA ASN A 30 19.45 -8.99 -6.90
C ASN A 30 18.70 -7.92 -6.08
N LYS A 31 19.39 -7.31 -5.10
CA LYS A 31 18.86 -6.22 -4.26
C LYS A 31 18.33 -5.04 -5.09
N LYS A 32 19.09 -4.55 -6.08
CA LYS A 32 18.68 -3.43 -6.95
C LYS A 32 17.45 -3.72 -7.82
N GLY A 33 17.19 -4.98 -8.14
CA GLY A 33 15.97 -5.39 -8.85
C GLY A 33 14.78 -5.31 -7.91
N ARG A 34 14.95 -5.87 -6.71
CA ARG A 34 13.94 -5.84 -5.65
C ARG A 34 13.54 -4.43 -5.23
N ASP A 35 14.49 -3.52 -5.04
CA ASP A 35 14.20 -2.13 -4.65
C ASP A 35 13.37 -1.43 -5.74
N TYR A 36 13.67 -1.68 -7.01
CA TYR A 36 12.92 -1.14 -8.15
C TYR A 36 11.48 -1.66 -8.21
N GLU A 37 11.29 -2.96 -7.99
CA GLU A 37 9.97 -3.60 -7.92
C GLU A 37 9.15 -3.05 -6.74
N ASN A 38 9.76 -2.96 -5.56
CA ASN A 38 9.11 -2.43 -4.35
C ASN A 38 8.65 -0.98 -4.54
N PHE A 39 9.48 -0.12 -5.14
CA PHE A 39 9.11 1.27 -5.40
C PHE A 39 8.01 1.40 -6.44
N PHE A 40 8.00 0.55 -7.47
CA PHE A 40 6.88 0.52 -8.41
C PHE A 40 5.58 0.03 -7.75
N GLN A 41 5.66 -0.98 -6.89
CA GLN A 41 4.51 -1.48 -6.14
C GLN A 41 3.95 -0.40 -5.21
N LEU A 42 4.81 0.31 -4.48
CA LEU A 42 4.44 1.46 -3.64
C LEU A 42 3.74 2.54 -4.48
N PHE A 43 4.32 2.91 -5.62
CA PHE A 43 3.73 3.86 -6.56
C PHE A 43 2.33 3.41 -6.99
N LYS A 44 2.16 2.16 -7.41
CA LYS A 44 0.88 1.60 -7.84
C LYS A 44 -0.16 1.55 -6.72
N ALA A 45 0.23 1.23 -5.49
CA ALA A 45 -0.67 1.21 -4.35
C ALA A 45 -1.25 2.61 -4.10
N PHE A 46 -0.41 3.64 -4.06
CA PHE A 46 -0.84 5.02 -3.89
C PHE A 46 -1.63 5.56 -5.09
N GLU A 47 -1.21 5.24 -6.32
CA GLU A 47 -1.93 5.63 -7.53
C GLU A 47 -3.36 5.11 -7.51
N LEU A 48 -3.57 3.83 -7.16
CA LEU A 48 -4.90 3.23 -7.07
C LEU A 48 -5.71 3.77 -5.88
N ALA A 49 -5.08 3.90 -4.71
CA ALA A 49 -5.74 4.44 -3.52
C ALA A 49 -6.21 5.89 -3.71
N SER A 50 -5.46 6.71 -4.46
CA SER A 50 -5.83 8.10 -4.76
C SER A 50 -7.07 8.23 -5.64
N GLN A 51 -7.44 7.19 -6.39
CA GLN A 51 -8.59 7.20 -7.29
C GLN A 51 -9.91 6.96 -6.55
N ASP A 52 -11.01 7.43 -7.15
CA ASP A 52 -12.38 7.16 -6.71
C ASP A 52 -12.88 5.86 -7.37
N ILE A 53 -12.45 4.72 -6.80
CA ILE A 53 -12.72 3.36 -7.27
C ILE A 53 -13.06 2.48 -6.08
N ASP A 54 -13.63 1.30 -6.33
CA ASP A 54 -13.86 0.29 -5.30
C ASP A 54 -12.53 -0.40 -4.90
N HIS A 55 -11.88 0.08 -3.85
CA HIS A 55 -10.56 -0.38 -3.43
C HIS A 55 -10.50 -1.87 -3.04
N GLU A 56 -11.63 -2.51 -2.72
CA GLU A 56 -11.69 -3.97 -2.44
C GLU A 56 -11.60 -4.81 -3.72
N LYS A 57 -11.97 -4.24 -4.87
CA LYS A 57 -11.92 -4.91 -6.18
C LYS A 57 -10.58 -4.76 -6.89
N HIS A 58 -9.61 -4.09 -6.26
CA HIS A 58 -8.30 -3.85 -6.82
C HIS A 58 -7.23 -4.55 -6.00
N LEU A 59 -6.61 -5.61 -6.53
CA LEU A 59 -5.59 -6.39 -5.81
C LEU A 59 -4.21 -6.13 -6.37
N LEU A 60 -3.24 -5.97 -5.47
CA LEU A 60 -1.82 -5.98 -5.81
C LEU A 60 -1.19 -7.28 -5.31
N SER A 61 -0.31 -7.84 -6.13
CA SER A 61 0.46 -9.04 -5.82
C SER A 61 1.85 -8.97 -6.46
N CYS A 62 2.79 -9.67 -5.84
CA CYS A 62 4.16 -9.80 -6.34
C CYS A 62 4.54 -11.27 -6.36
N GLN A 63 5.42 -11.64 -7.30
CA GLN A 63 5.94 -13.01 -7.44
C GLN A 63 4.83 -14.06 -7.55
N GLU A 64 3.82 -13.81 -8.40
CA GLU A 64 2.82 -14.82 -8.71
C GLU A 64 3.44 -15.96 -9.56
N LEU A 65 2.84 -17.16 -9.52
CA LEU A 65 3.20 -18.23 -10.46
C LEU A 65 2.70 -17.87 -11.87
N ALA A 66 3.46 -17.02 -12.56
CA ALA A 66 3.10 -16.38 -13.81
C ALA A 66 4.30 -16.31 -14.78
N PHE A 67 4.03 -16.06 -16.07
CA PHE A 67 5.08 -15.82 -17.07
C PHE A 67 5.59 -14.37 -17.04
N ILE A 68 4.78 -13.47 -16.49
CA ILE A 68 5.09 -12.07 -16.17
C ILE A 68 4.71 -11.91 -14.69
N ASP A 69 5.69 -11.91 -13.79
CA ASP A 69 5.52 -12.28 -12.39
C ASP A 69 5.94 -11.22 -11.36
N ASP A 70 6.72 -10.21 -11.76
CA ASP A 70 7.32 -9.28 -10.80
C ASP A 70 6.24 -8.50 -10.02
N ILE A 71 5.32 -7.82 -10.71
CA ILE A 71 4.14 -7.16 -10.11
C ILE A 71 2.88 -7.49 -10.91
N CYS A 72 1.77 -7.76 -10.22
CA CYS A 72 0.45 -7.95 -10.79
C CYS A 72 -0.56 -7.00 -10.12
N HIS A 73 -1.42 -6.40 -10.93
CA HIS A 73 -2.60 -5.65 -10.49
C HIS A 73 -3.86 -6.28 -11.09
N TRP A 74 -4.75 -6.75 -10.23
CA TRP A 74 -6.07 -7.25 -10.60
C TRP A 74 -7.10 -6.14 -10.44
N ASP A 75 -7.80 -5.83 -11.52
CA ASP A 75 -8.97 -4.94 -11.56
C ASP A 75 -10.18 -5.84 -11.78
N LEU A 76 -10.76 -6.29 -10.68
CA LEU A 76 -11.90 -7.21 -10.69
C LEU A 76 -13.17 -6.54 -11.19
N GLU A 77 -13.29 -5.23 -10.99
CA GLU A 77 -14.42 -4.43 -11.46
C GLU A 77 -14.52 -4.45 -12.99
N ASN A 78 -13.41 -4.23 -13.69
CA ASN A 78 -13.38 -4.20 -15.15
C ASN A 78 -12.97 -5.54 -15.78
N SER A 79 -12.74 -6.57 -14.97
CA SER A 79 -12.23 -7.88 -15.39
C SER A 79 -10.92 -7.76 -16.19
N ILE A 80 -9.97 -6.99 -15.66
CA ILE A 80 -8.66 -6.76 -16.27
C ILE A 80 -7.56 -7.19 -15.32
N LYS A 81 -6.57 -7.93 -15.83
CA LYS A 81 -5.31 -8.17 -15.12
C LYS A 81 -4.18 -7.41 -15.79
N TYR A 82 -3.41 -6.66 -15.02
CA TYR A 82 -2.21 -5.95 -15.44
C TYR A 82 -0.98 -6.66 -14.87
N ASN A 83 -0.11 -7.16 -15.74
CA ASN A 83 1.12 -7.86 -15.34
C ASN A 83 2.33 -7.04 -15.76
N PHE A 84 3.29 -6.87 -14.86
CA PHE A 84 4.49 -6.06 -15.07
C PHE A 84 5.73 -6.93 -14.90
N GLN A 85 6.59 -6.95 -15.93
CA GLN A 85 7.95 -7.44 -15.83
C GLN A 85 8.89 -6.25 -15.68
N ALA A 86 9.44 -6.06 -14.50
CA ALA A 86 10.42 -5.05 -14.16
C ALA A 86 11.82 -5.41 -14.70
N LYS A 87 12.46 -4.42 -15.31
CA LYS A 87 13.85 -4.49 -15.78
C LYS A 87 14.58 -3.20 -15.44
N ASN A 88 15.33 -3.22 -14.36
CA ASN A 88 16.24 -2.16 -13.97
C ASN A 88 17.58 -2.25 -14.74
N SER A 89 17.57 -1.93 -16.04
CA SER A 89 18.79 -1.92 -16.85
C SER A 89 18.64 -0.99 -18.06
N SER A 90 19.71 -0.28 -18.40
CA SER A 90 19.84 0.44 -19.68
C SER A 90 20.41 -0.45 -20.80
N GLY A 91 20.83 -1.68 -20.49
CA GLY A 91 21.47 -2.63 -21.41
C GLY A 91 20.49 -3.56 -22.13
N SER A 92 21.00 -4.65 -22.70
CA SER A 92 20.20 -5.65 -23.44
C SER A 92 19.22 -6.42 -22.56
N ALA A 93 19.47 -6.50 -21.25
CA ALA A 93 18.59 -7.17 -20.29
C ALA A 93 17.17 -6.55 -20.22
N ALA A 94 17.03 -5.27 -20.61
CA ALA A 94 15.75 -4.58 -20.65
C ALA A 94 15.16 -4.47 -22.07
N ASP A 95 15.68 -5.21 -23.05
CA ASP A 95 15.13 -5.19 -24.41
C ASP A 95 13.83 -6.00 -24.52
N TRP A 96 12.92 -5.50 -25.35
CA TRP A 96 11.81 -6.31 -25.84
C TRP A 96 12.34 -7.36 -26.82
N THR A 97 12.24 -8.63 -26.44
CA THR A 97 12.72 -9.77 -27.23
C THR A 97 11.57 -10.65 -27.72
N SER A 98 11.89 -11.62 -28.58
CA SER A 98 10.97 -12.70 -28.95
C SER A 98 10.53 -13.53 -27.74
N GLU A 99 11.40 -13.68 -26.74
CA GLU A 99 11.08 -14.35 -25.47
C GLU A 99 10.02 -13.57 -24.68
N ILE A 100 10.19 -12.26 -24.49
CA ILE A 100 9.18 -11.42 -23.81
C ILE A 100 7.85 -11.50 -24.55
N THR A 101 7.87 -11.44 -25.90
CA THR A 101 6.67 -11.61 -26.71
C THR A 101 5.98 -12.95 -26.46
N LEU A 102 6.76 -14.04 -26.35
CA LEU A 102 6.24 -15.36 -26.07
C LEU A 102 5.66 -15.47 -24.66
N ARG A 103 6.32 -14.88 -23.66
CA ARG A 103 5.82 -14.80 -22.27
C ARG A 103 4.49 -14.05 -22.20
N CYS A 104 4.38 -12.89 -22.84
CA CYS A 104 3.13 -12.13 -22.89
C CYS A 104 1.99 -12.94 -23.50
N LYS A 105 2.23 -13.67 -24.60
CA LYS A 105 1.20 -14.55 -25.20
C LYS A 105 0.74 -15.64 -24.24
N ARG A 106 1.67 -16.29 -23.55
CA ARG A 106 1.37 -17.34 -22.57
C ARG A 106 0.65 -16.77 -21.34
N GLN A 107 1.04 -15.58 -20.88
CA GLN A 107 0.38 -14.87 -19.80
C GLN A 107 -1.06 -14.54 -20.18
N THR A 108 -1.31 -14.04 -21.39
CA THR A 108 -2.67 -13.80 -21.87
C THR A 108 -3.51 -15.07 -21.88
N ILE A 109 -2.94 -16.22 -22.29
CA ILE A 109 -3.66 -17.51 -22.24
C ILE A 109 -3.97 -17.89 -20.79
N LEU A 110 -2.98 -17.80 -19.89
CA LEU A 110 -3.17 -18.10 -18.47
C LEU A 110 -4.27 -17.22 -17.86
N ASP A 111 -4.19 -15.91 -18.05
CA ASP A 111 -5.14 -14.95 -17.51
C ASP A 111 -6.56 -15.16 -18.06
N THR A 112 -6.71 -15.27 -19.38
CA THR A 112 -8.05 -15.34 -20.01
C THR A 112 -8.68 -16.72 -19.89
N LYS A 113 -7.90 -17.81 -19.98
CA LYS A 113 -8.44 -19.17 -19.96
C LYS A 113 -8.46 -19.81 -18.58
N PHE A 114 -7.48 -19.56 -17.73
CA PHE A 114 -7.46 -20.11 -16.37
C PHE A 114 -8.10 -19.15 -15.38
N HIS A 115 -7.61 -17.91 -15.30
CA HIS A 115 -8.13 -16.91 -14.36
C HIS A 115 -9.44 -16.25 -14.80
N LYS A 116 -9.89 -16.51 -16.03
CA LYS A 116 -11.17 -16.03 -16.60
C LYS A 116 -11.33 -14.51 -16.61
N VAL A 117 -10.23 -13.74 -16.66
CA VAL A 117 -10.33 -12.28 -16.87
C VAL A 117 -10.63 -11.96 -18.33
N ALA A 118 -11.42 -10.91 -18.57
CA ALA A 118 -11.77 -10.50 -19.92
C ALA A 118 -10.56 -9.95 -20.70
N LYS A 119 -9.63 -9.27 -20.01
CA LYS A 119 -8.43 -8.68 -20.63
C LYS A 119 -7.18 -8.93 -19.78
N SER A 120 -6.11 -9.33 -20.45
CA SER A 120 -4.76 -9.43 -19.89
C SER A 120 -3.90 -8.37 -20.54
N LYS A 121 -3.35 -7.45 -19.72
CA LYS A 121 -2.44 -6.40 -20.18
C LYS A 121 -1.04 -6.66 -19.62
N ASN A 122 -0.04 -6.81 -20.48
CA ASN A 122 1.32 -7.15 -20.10
C ASN A 122 2.28 -6.01 -20.42
N TYR A 123 3.10 -5.65 -19.44
CA TYR A 123 3.97 -4.50 -19.51
C TYR A 123 5.42 -4.92 -19.26
N LEU A 124 6.30 -4.54 -20.18
CA LEU A 124 7.73 -4.47 -19.87
C LEU A 124 7.98 -3.12 -19.21
N LEU A 125 8.28 -3.13 -17.92
CA LEU A 125 8.57 -1.95 -17.11
C LEU A 125 10.08 -1.70 -17.11
N VAL A 126 10.53 -0.56 -17.66
CA VAL A 126 11.96 -0.26 -17.81
C VAL A 126 12.36 1.03 -17.11
N SER A 127 13.57 1.03 -16.54
CA SER A 127 14.15 2.21 -15.85
C SER A 127 14.82 3.21 -16.78
N CYS A 128 14.80 2.99 -18.10
CA CYS A 128 15.43 3.87 -19.08
C CYS A 128 14.41 4.31 -20.14
N GLU A 129 14.14 5.61 -20.21
CA GLU A 129 13.19 6.20 -21.14
C GLU A 129 13.56 5.93 -22.62
N LYS A 130 14.86 6.02 -22.95
CA LYS A 130 15.37 5.65 -24.28
C LYS A 130 15.10 4.17 -24.61
N LYS A 131 15.16 3.27 -23.61
CA LYS A 131 14.78 1.87 -23.79
C LYS A 131 13.29 1.70 -24.01
N ARG A 132 12.43 2.43 -23.29
CA ARG A 132 10.98 2.43 -23.56
C ARG A 132 10.71 2.73 -25.03
N ILE A 133 11.24 3.85 -25.54
CA ILE A 133 11.04 4.28 -26.93
C ILE A 133 11.52 3.21 -27.93
N ASN A 134 12.70 2.63 -27.70
CA ASN A 134 13.23 1.60 -28.58
C ASN A 134 12.43 0.29 -28.53
N ASN A 135 11.96 -0.10 -27.35
CA ASN A 135 11.16 -1.30 -27.16
C ASN A 135 9.78 -1.17 -27.79
N LEU A 136 9.13 -0.01 -27.71
CA LEU A 136 7.84 0.25 -28.34
C LEU A 136 7.86 -0.04 -29.85
N LYS A 137 8.99 0.21 -30.53
CA LYS A 137 9.18 -0.12 -31.96
C LYS A 137 9.29 -1.62 -32.24
N LYS A 138 9.64 -2.42 -31.24
CA LYS A 138 9.82 -3.88 -31.33
C LYS A 138 8.54 -4.66 -30.96
N VAL A 139 7.59 -4.02 -30.28
CA VAL A 139 6.32 -4.64 -29.92
C VAL A 139 5.53 -4.98 -31.18
N PRO A 140 5.12 -6.23 -31.40
CA PRO A 140 4.32 -6.58 -32.57
C PRO A 140 2.99 -5.82 -32.61
N VAL A 141 2.64 -5.24 -33.76
CA VAL A 141 1.43 -4.41 -33.95
C VAL A 141 0.16 -5.10 -33.48
N LYS A 142 0.02 -6.41 -33.75
CA LYS A 142 -1.16 -7.19 -33.33
C LYS A 142 -1.30 -7.32 -31.80
N LEU A 143 -0.23 -7.12 -31.05
CA LEU A 143 -0.18 -7.29 -29.60
C LEU A 143 -0.18 -5.96 -28.84
N ASN A 144 0.11 -4.82 -29.51
CA ASN A 144 0.42 -3.55 -28.85
C ASN A 144 -0.71 -2.97 -27.97
N LYS A 145 -1.97 -3.31 -28.25
CA LYS A 145 -3.14 -2.87 -27.46
C LYS A 145 -3.15 -3.46 -26.05
N LEU A 146 -2.60 -4.66 -25.90
CA LEU A 146 -2.59 -5.42 -24.65
C LEU A 146 -1.17 -5.65 -24.13
N ASN A 147 -0.15 -5.42 -24.93
CA ASN A 147 1.24 -5.70 -24.57
C ASN A 147 2.09 -4.51 -24.95
N THR A 148 2.80 -3.90 -24.00
CA THR A 148 3.55 -2.68 -24.29
C THR A 148 4.75 -2.52 -23.35
N CYS A 149 5.51 -1.45 -23.56
CA CYS A 149 6.65 -1.09 -22.72
C CYS A 149 6.36 0.27 -22.06
N ILE A 150 6.55 0.36 -20.74
CA ILE A 150 6.37 1.59 -19.96
C ILE A 150 7.64 1.96 -19.22
N PHE A 151 7.79 3.24 -18.95
CA PHE A 151 8.92 3.78 -18.20
C PHE A 151 8.49 4.08 -16.77
N PHE A 152 9.36 3.73 -15.83
CA PHE A 152 9.31 4.17 -14.45
C PHE A 152 10.75 4.36 -13.98
N PRO A 153 11.13 5.52 -13.44
CA PRO A 153 12.52 5.81 -13.12
C PRO A 153 13.06 4.84 -12.05
N TYR A 154 14.35 4.49 -12.15
CA TYR A 154 15.02 3.85 -11.04
C TYR A 154 15.44 4.92 -10.04
N CYS A 155 14.99 4.79 -8.80
CA CYS A 155 15.33 5.68 -7.70
C CYS A 155 16.13 4.90 -6.65
N GLN A 156 17.16 5.50 -6.08
CA GLN A 156 18.01 4.88 -5.06
C GLN A 156 17.38 4.91 -3.67
N ASN A 157 16.47 5.86 -3.44
CA ASN A 157 15.80 6.06 -2.17
C ASN A 157 14.41 6.68 -2.38
N LEU A 158 13.62 6.75 -1.31
CA LEU A 158 12.25 7.25 -1.33
C LEU A 158 12.17 8.74 -1.68
N VAL A 159 13.14 9.56 -1.25
CA VAL A 159 13.18 11.00 -1.59
C VAL A 159 13.26 11.18 -3.10
N GLU A 160 14.17 10.46 -3.76
CA GLU A 160 14.30 10.49 -5.22
C GLU A 160 13.02 9.99 -5.92
N LEU A 161 12.35 8.98 -5.35
CA LEU A 161 11.08 8.47 -5.87
C LEU A 161 9.96 9.52 -5.79
N LEU A 162 9.87 10.24 -4.67
CA LEU A 162 8.89 11.31 -4.46
C LEU A 162 9.12 12.49 -5.40
N ASP A 163 10.38 12.81 -5.72
CA ASP A 163 10.74 13.92 -6.59
C ASP A 163 10.61 13.60 -8.09
N GLN A 164 10.90 12.36 -8.50
CA GLN A 164 10.92 11.96 -9.91
C GLN A 164 9.60 11.36 -10.42
N THR A 165 8.61 11.17 -9.54
CA THR A 165 7.32 10.56 -9.89
C THR A 165 6.15 11.33 -9.30
N ASN A 166 4.93 10.97 -9.68
CA ASN A 166 3.71 11.54 -9.09
C ASN A 166 3.36 10.94 -7.71
N LEU A 167 4.25 10.14 -7.11
CA LEU A 167 3.98 9.50 -5.82
C LEU A 167 3.61 10.52 -4.74
N LYS A 168 4.36 11.63 -4.65
CA LYS A 168 4.07 12.71 -3.71
C LYS A 168 2.64 13.22 -3.85
N HIS A 169 2.21 13.47 -5.09
CA HIS A 169 0.86 13.93 -5.37
C HIS A 169 -0.20 12.90 -4.93
N HIS A 170 -0.02 11.62 -5.27
CA HIS A 170 -0.93 10.57 -4.83
C HIS A 170 -1.03 10.49 -3.30
N ILE A 171 0.10 10.56 -2.59
CA ILE A 171 0.12 10.56 -1.11
C ILE A 171 -0.64 11.76 -0.56
N SER A 172 -0.39 12.97 -1.07
CA SER A 172 -1.04 14.20 -0.60
C SER A 172 -2.57 14.15 -0.70
N THR A 173 -3.14 13.39 -1.64
CA THR A 173 -4.61 13.23 -1.73
C THR A 173 -5.20 12.34 -0.63
N LEU A 174 -4.36 11.59 0.08
CA LEU A 174 -4.78 10.58 1.07
C LEU A 174 -4.51 10.99 2.50
N ILE A 175 -3.67 12.01 2.73
CA ILE A 175 -3.22 12.44 4.05
C ILE A 175 -3.70 13.85 4.41
N GLU A 176 -3.63 14.18 5.70
CA GLU A 176 -4.16 15.43 6.26
C GLU A 176 -3.27 16.65 6.05
N ASN A 177 -1.95 16.44 6.04
CA ASN A 177 -0.97 17.49 5.83
C ASN A 177 0.09 16.96 4.88
N ASP A 178 0.43 17.74 3.85
CA ASP A 178 1.42 17.40 2.84
C ASP A 178 2.84 17.86 3.21
N ASP A 179 3.10 18.08 4.50
CA ASP A 179 4.46 18.33 4.97
C ASP A 179 5.37 17.13 4.66
N PRO A 180 6.65 17.36 4.32
CA PRO A 180 7.54 16.30 3.86
C PRO A 180 7.67 15.12 4.84
N SER A 181 7.55 15.36 6.15
CA SER A 181 7.67 14.31 7.16
C SER A 181 6.46 13.37 7.15
N GLN A 182 5.26 13.89 6.94
CA GLN A 182 4.03 13.09 6.85
C GLN A 182 3.99 12.28 5.56
N ILE A 183 4.46 12.86 4.44
CA ILE A 183 4.56 12.14 3.17
C ILE A 183 5.53 10.96 3.30
N ASP A 184 6.73 11.19 3.85
CA ASP A 184 7.73 10.14 4.05
C ASP A 184 7.23 9.06 5.00
N TYR A 185 6.59 9.46 6.11
CA TYR A 185 5.98 8.52 7.06
C TYR A 185 4.88 7.67 6.40
N ALA A 186 3.96 8.27 5.66
CA ALA A 186 2.89 7.57 4.95
C ALA A 186 3.45 6.55 3.93
N ALA A 187 4.46 6.95 3.16
CA ALA A 187 5.11 6.07 2.21
C ALA A 187 5.78 4.87 2.90
N ASN A 188 6.50 5.10 4.01
CA ASN A 188 7.16 4.04 4.76
C ASN A 188 6.17 3.06 5.41
N LEU A 189 5.02 3.52 5.90
CA LEU A 189 3.96 2.65 6.42
C LEU A 189 3.46 1.66 5.36
N ILE A 190 3.09 2.16 4.18
CA ILE A 190 2.60 1.31 3.08
C ILE A 190 3.71 0.40 2.58
N LEU A 191 4.93 0.90 2.44
CA LEU A 191 6.07 0.08 2.05
C LEU A 191 6.29 -1.10 3.01
N GLY A 192 6.11 -0.88 4.33
CA GLY A 192 6.15 -1.94 5.33
C GLY A 192 5.05 -2.99 5.13
N VAL A 193 3.82 -2.57 4.87
CA VAL A 193 2.67 -3.46 4.63
C VAL A 193 2.84 -4.32 3.37
N LEU A 194 3.46 -3.76 2.32
CA LEU A 194 3.67 -4.40 1.03
C LEU A 194 4.75 -5.49 1.04
N GLN A 195 5.60 -5.57 2.07
CA GLN A 195 6.64 -6.61 2.17
C GLN A 195 6.08 -8.03 2.37
N GLY A 196 4.77 -8.16 2.63
CA GLY A 196 4.07 -9.45 2.64
C GLY A 196 3.99 -10.07 1.24
N ARG A 197 4.13 -11.40 1.15
CA ARG A 197 4.08 -12.14 -0.14
C ARG A 197 2.67 -12.48 -0.62
N SER A 198 1.62 -12.15 0.13
CA SER A 198 0.25 -12.43 -0.25
C SER A 198 -0.32 -11.32 -1.12
N SER A 199 -1.18 -11.69 -2.07
CA SER A 199 -2.03 -10.70 -2.73
C SER A 199 -2.90 -10.02 -1.68
N LYS A 200 -3.04 -8.70 -1.79
CA LYS A 200 -3.91 -7.88 -0.93
C LYS A 200 -4.66 -6.87 -1.79
N ASP A 201 -5.91 -6.63 -1.46
CA ASP A 201 -6.65 -5.52 -2.04
C ASP A 201 -6.17 -4.17 -1.48
N ILE A 202 -6.43 -3.09 -2.21
CA ILE A 202 -5.95 -1.74 -1.84
C ILE A 202 -6.54 -1.30 -0.50
N LYS A 203 -7.81 -1.64 -0.22
CA LYS A 203 -8.44 -1.28 1.06
C LYS A 203 -7.70 -1.94 2.22
N SER A 204 -7.51 -3.27 2.17
CA SER A 204 -6.79 -4.03 3.19
C SER A 204 -5.35 -3.54 3.41
N ILE A 205 -4.64 -3.14 2.34
CA ILE A 205 -3.29 -2.56 2.45
C ILE A 205 -3.31 -1.29 3.31
N PHE A 206 -4.23 -0.38 3.02
CA PHE A 206 -4.30 0.90 3.73
C PHE A 206 -4.92 0.75 5.12
N GLU A 207 -5.88 -0.14 5.33
CA GLU A 207 -6.42 -0.45 6.66
C GLU A 207 -5.36 -1.04 7.59
N GLN A 208 -4.51 -1.95 7.09
CA GLN A 208 -3.38 -2.47 7.84
C GLN A 208 -2.33 -1.38 8.17
N ALA A 209 -2.11 -0.44 7.25
CA ALA A 209 -1.24 0.70 7.52
C ALA A 209 -1.87 1.61 8.59
N CYS A 210 -3.17 1.85 8.53
CA CYS A 210 -3.91 2.63 9.52
C CYS A 210 -3.85 2.03 10.92
N SER A 211 -3.98 0.69 11.05
CA SER A 211 -3.99 0.02 12.35
C SER A 211 -2.62 0.02 13.06
N THR A 212 -1.54 0.14 12.30
CA THR A 212 -0.16 0.19 12.81
C THR A 212 0.39 1.61 12.94
N ALA A 213 -0.33 2.61 12.45
CA ALA A 213 0.11 4.00 12.41
C ALA A 213 -0.28 4.76 13.69
N HIS A 214 0.72 5.33 14.37
CA HIS A 214 0.54 6.14 15.57
C HIS A 214 1.37 7.43 15.45
N PRO A 215 0.82 8.53 14.93
CA PRO A 215 -0.59 8.77 14.55
C PRO A 215 -0.97 8.20 13.16
N ASN A 216 -2.25 7.92 12.93
CA ASN A 216 -2.75 7.50 11.62
C ASN A 216 -2.87 8.69 10.66
N VAL A 217 -2.05 8.73 9.61
CA VAL A 217 -2.00 9.86 8.65
C VAL A 217 -3.01 9.77 7.51
N PHE A 218 -3.56 8.60 7.21
CA PHE A 218 -4.45 8.39 6.06
C PHE A 218 -5.87 8.80 6.40
N ILE A 219 -6.38 9.88 5.83
CA ILE A 219 -7.75 10.33 6.14
C ILE A 219 -8.78 9.46 5.41
N LYS A 220 -8.53 9.14 4.14
CA LYS A 220 -9.48 8.42 3.25
C LYS A 220 -9.85 7.00 3.73
N PHE A 221 -8.94 6.36 4.48
CA PHE A 221 -9.08 4.98 4.96
C PHE A 221 -9.32 4.88 6.47
N ARG A 222 -9.50 6.01 7.17
CA ARG A 222 -9.98 5.98 8.56
C ARG A 222 -11.41 5.47 8.58
N ASN A 223 -11.76 4.70 9.62
CA ASN A 223 -13.13 4.29 9.85
C ASN A 223 -14.04 5.54 9.89
N ASN A 224 -15.10 5.54 9.07
CA ASN A 224 -15.99 6.69 8.84
C ASN A 224 -16.67 7.25 10.11
N SER A 225 -16.64 6.53 11.23
CA SER A 225 -17.21 6.99 12.50
C SER A 225 -16.50 8.21 13.08
N SER A 226 -15.23 8.47 12.74
CA SER A 226 -14.43 9.57 13.33
C SER A 226 -14.09 10.69 12.35
N PHE A 227 -14.38 10.55 11.04
CA PHE A 227 -14.00 11.51 10.00
C PHE A 227 -14.74 12.86 10.11
N ASN A 228 -16.00 12.84 10.54
CA ASN A 228 -16.79 14.05 10.81
C ASN A 228 -16.98 14.32 12.32
N SER A 229 -16.34 13.51 13.16
CA SER A 229 -16.50 13.63 14.60
C SER A 229 -15.69 14.81 15.09
N LYS A 230 -16.40 15.89 15.38
CA LYS A 230 -15.88 16.99 16.17
C LYS A 230 -15.39 16.44 17.50
N ILE A 231 -14.44 17.15 18.11
CA ILE A 231 -14.06 16.88 19.50
C ILE A 231 -15.34 16.89 20.34
N PRO A 232 -15.57 15.90 21.22
CA PRO A 232 -16.76 15.88 22.05
C PRO A 232 -16.92 17.18 22.83
N GLU A 233 -18.16 17.68 22.87
CA GLU A 233 -18.49 18.98 23.49
C GLU A 233 -18.04 19.05 24.97
N TRP A 234 -18.06 17.92 25.68
CA TRP A 234 -17.59 17.85 27.07
C TRP A 234 -16.10 18.20 27.22
N ILE A 235 -15.26 17.87 26.24
CA ILE A 235 -13.84 18.30 26.23
C ILE A 235 -13.75 19.81 26.00
N GLU A 236 -14.54 20.32 25.04
CA GLU A 236 -14.56 21.75 24.73
C GLU A 236 -15.00 22.57 25.95
N GLN A 237 -16.05 22.12 26.65
CA GLN A 237 -16.57 22.75 27.87
C GLN A 237 -15.52 22.78 29.00
N ILE A 238 -14.82 21.68 29.25
CA ILE A 238 -13.78 21.61 30.29
C ILE A 238 -12.61 22.54 29.96
N VAL A 239 -12.16 22.53 28.70
CA VAL A 239 -11.02 23.36 28.27
C VAL A 239 -11.37 24.84 28.27
N THR A 240 -12.58 25.22 27.84
CA THR A 240 -13.04 26.62 27.84
C THR A 240 -13.35 27.17 29.23
N THR A 241 -13.80 26.32 30.16
CA THR A 241 -14.05 26.70 31.56
C THR A 241 -12.76 26.82 32.37
N SER A 242 -11.72 26.07 31.98
CA SER A 242 -10.42 26.08 32.64
C SER A 242 -9.58 27.28 32.16
N SER A 243 -8.97 28.01 33.10
CA SER A 243 -8.18 29.24 32.86
C SER A 243 -7.25 29.20 31.62
N ASN A 244 -7.09 30.37 30.98
CA ASN A 244 -6.43 30.78 29.70
C ASN A 244 -5.22 30.02 29.11
N ASN A 245 -4.67 28.97 29.73
CA ASN A 245 -3.46 28.29 29.27
C ASN A 245 -3.71 26.82 28.89
N THR A 246 -4.96 26.42 28.65
CA THR A 246 -5.27 25.09 28.11
C THR A 246 -5.79 25.24 26.69
N THR A 247 -5.18 24.54 25.73
CA THR A 247 -5.66 24.48 24.36
C THR A 247 -5.78 23.03 23.92
N TYR A 248 -6.62 22.78 22.92
CA TYR A 248 -6.72 21.46 22.31
C TYR A 248 -6.60 21.58 20.79
N ARG A 249 -6.20 20.49 20.14
CA ARG A 249 -6.25 20.34 18.69
C ARG A 249 -6.53 18.89 18.31
N LEU A 250 -7.39 18.68 17.32
CA LEU A 250 -7.53 17.38 16.66
C LEU A 250 -6.52 17.36 15.50
N LYS A 251 -5.63 16.37 15.51
CA LYS A 251 -4.76 16.09 14.37
C LYS A 251 -4.71 14.58 14.18
N SER A 252 -5.05 14.13 12.98
CA SER A 252 -4.85 12.74 12.57
C SER A 252 -5.55 11.71 13.45
N GLY A 253 -6.81 11.99 13.79
CA GLY A 253 -7.62 11.13 14.66
C GLY A 253 -7.15 11.10 16.11
N ARG A 254 -6.22 11.98 16.50
CA ARG A 254 -5.71 12.10 17.86
C ARG A 254 -6.01 13.50 18.40
N VAL A 255 -6.58 13.56 19.60
CA VAL A 255 -6.81 14.83 20.28
C VAL A 255 -5.56 15.11 21.12
N TYR A 256 -4.95 16.27 20.91
CA TYR A 256 -3.84 16.79 21.69
C TYR A 256 -4.36 17.86 22.64
N LEU A 257 -4.00 17.76 23.91
CA LEU A 257 -4.31 18.70 24.96
C LEU A 257 -2.99 19.33 25.45
N SER A 258 -2.82 20.63 25.21
CA SER A 258 -1.68 21.41 25.69
C SER A 258 -2.07 22.16 26.95
N ILE A 259 -1.31 21.98 28.03
CA ILE A 259 -1.57 22.53 29.36
C ILE A 259 -0.37 23.38 29.79
N GLY A 260 -0.61 24.67 30.04
CA GLY A 260 0.44 25.60 30.42
C GLY A 260 1.45 25.83 29.28
N THR A 261 2.72 25.98 29.64
CA THR A 261 3.81 26.26 28.69
C THR A 261 4.66 25.04 28.31
N GLY A 262 4.25 23.82 28.68
CA GLY A 262 5.13 22.67 28.43
C GLY A 262 4.59 21.24 28.57
N ILE A 263 3.31 21.04 28.92
CA ILE A 263 2.74 19.67 28.98
C ILE A 263 1.80 19.48 27.80
N GLU A 264 2.07 18.49 26.96
CA GLU A 264 1.13 18.02 25.93
C GLU A 264 0.82 16.54 26.18
N VAL A 265 -0.46 16.23 26.32
CA VAL A 265 -0.97 14.84 26.38
C VAL A 265 -1.86 14.61 25.17
N SER A 266 -1.97 13.37 24.71
CA SER A 266 -2.79 13.08 23.54
C SER A 266 -3.38 11.69 23.58
N ALA A 267 -4.61 11.51 23.11
CA ALA A 267 -5.29 10.21 23.05
C ALA A 267 -6.04 10.06 21.72
N SER A 268 -6.23 8.83 21.25
CA SER A 268 -7.04 8.52 20.07
C SER A 268 -8.47 9.02 20.26
N LEU A 269 -9.00 9.68 19.23
CA LEU A 269 -10.39 10.11 19.17
C LEU A 269 -11.33 8.91 19.26
N ASP A 270 -10.97 7.76 18.69
CA ASP A 270 -11.81 6.56 18.74
C ASP A 270 -12.00 6.03 20.16
N LEU A 271 -10.96 6.12 21.00
CA LEU A 271 -11.05 5.76 22.41
C LEU A 271 -11.79 6.82 23.22
N ILE A 272 -11.54 8.10 22.93
CA ILE A 272 -12.27 9.22 23.54
C ILE A 272 -13.78 9.08 23.30
N LEU A 273 -14.19 8.69 22.09
CA LEU A 273 -15.61 8.48 21.74
C LEU A 273 -16.23 7.25 22.44
N GLN A 274 -15.40 6.31 22.93
CA GLN A 274 -15.84 5.14 23.70
C GLN A 274 -15.92 5.40 25.20
N VAL A 275 -15.49 6.58 25.68
CA VAL A 275 -15.56 6.93 27.11
C VAL A 275 -17.04 7.02 27.53
N PRO A 276 -17.50 6.21 28.50
CA PRO A 276 -18.88 6.25 28.95
C PRO A 276 -19.18 7.55 29.70
N GLU A 277 -20.43 8.00 29.62
CA GLU A 277 -20.88 9.26 30.21
C GLU A 277 -20.58 9.39 31.71
N SER A 278 -20.76 8.31 32.46
CA SER A 278 -20.40 8.24 33.88
C SER A 278 -18.95 8.64 34.16
N LYS A 279 -18.01 8.33 33.25
CA LYS A 279 -16.58 8.63 33.45
C LYS A 279 -16.26 10.08 33.14
N TYR A 280 -16.84 10.67 32.09
CA TYR A 280 -16.52 12.06 31.76
C TYR A 280 -17.26 13.08 32.63
N GLN A 281 -18.40 12.71 33.25
CA GLN A 281 -19.07 13.55 34.24
C GLN A 281 -18.25 13.74 35.53
N GLU A 282 -17.31 12.85 35.82
CA GLU A 282 -16.38 12.97 36.95
C GLU A 282 -15.20 13.93 36.67
N ILE A 283 -15.06 14.42 35.43
CA ILE A 283 -13.93 15.27 35.02
C ILE A 283 -14.29 16.72 35.26
N ILE A 284 -13.68 17.31 36.28
CA ILE A 284 -14.06 18.64 36.78
C ILE A 284 -13.05 19.72 36.37
N ASN A 285 -11.84 19.33 35.95
CA ASN A 285 -10.76 20.26 35.60
C ASN A 285 -9.79 19.67 34.55
N THR A 286 -8.88 20.50 34.05
CA THR A 286 -7.87 20.10 33.06
C THR A 286 -6.95 18.97 33.52
N LYS A 287 -6.64 18.87 34.83
CA LYS A 287 -5.78 17.80 35.34
C LYS A 287 -6.47 16.44 35.21
N ASP A 288 -7.76 16.36 35.55
CA ASP A 288 -8.54 15.13 35.42
C ASP A 288 -8.67 14.72 33.95
N LEU A 289 -8.86 15.70 33.05
CA LEU A 289 -8.88 15.48 31.61
C LEU A 289 -7.54 14.95 31.10
N ALA A 290 -6.43 15.50 31.60
CA ALA A 290 -5.09 15.06 31.24
C ALA A 290 -4.80 13.62 31.70
N MET A 291 -5.25 13.28 32.91
CA MET A 291 -5.14 11.93 33.47
C MET A 291 -5.95 10.93 32.65
N LEU A 292 -7.15 11.30 32.20
CA LEU A 292 -7.93 10.46 31.28
C LEU A 292 -7.15 10.22 29.97
N PHE A 293 -6.60 11.26 29.35
CA PHE A 293 -5.84 11.13 28.10
C PHE A 293 -4.62 10.21 28.27
N MET A 294 -3.90 10.32 29.39
CA MET A 294 -2.81 9.40 29.72
C MET A 294 -3.30 7.96 29.91
N SER A 295 -4.45 7.76 30.58
CA SER A 295 -5.06 6.44 30.75
C SER A 295 -5.45 5.80 29.41
N LEU A 296 -6.12 6.55 28.54
CA LEU A 296 -6.50 6.07 27.20
C LEU A 296 -5.26 5.74 26.37
N THR A 297 -4.20 6.55 26.45
CA THR A 297 -2.92 6.24 25.80
C THR A 297 -2.28 4.96 26.34
N SER A 298 -2.40 4.72 27.65
CA SER A 298 -1.94 3.47 28.25
C SER A 298 -2.74 2.26 27.74
N GLU A 299 -4.05 2.41 27.53
CA GLU A 299 -4.89 1.37 26.92
C GLU A 299 -4.47 1.08 25.48
N GLU A 300 -4.13 2.10 24.68
CA GLU A 300 -3.55 1.94 23.34
C GLU A 300 -2.28 1.10 23.39
N LEU A 301 -1.35 1.45 24.28
CA LEU A 301 -0.08 0.73 24.42
C LEU A 301 -0.29 -0.74 24.80
N ASN A 302 -1.21 -1.04 25.70
CA ASN A 302 -1.54 -2.41 26.08
C ASN A 302 -2.15 -3.20 24.93
N SER A 303 -2.95 -2.56 24.06
CA SER A 303 -3.49 -3.22 22.87
C SER A 303 -2.41 -3.57 21.84
N ILE A 304 -1.31 -2.81 21.78
CA ILE A 304 -0.16 -3.09 20.92
C ILE A 304 0.64 -4.29 21.45
N ASP A 305 0.88 -4.39 22.76
CA ASP A 305 1.65 -5.49 23.36
C ASP A 305 0.96 -6.85 23.19
N THR A 306 -0.38 -6.92 23.31
CA THR A 306 -1.12 -8.18 23.09
C THR A 306 -1.03 -8.70 21.65
N SER A 307 -0.66 -7.86 20.68
CA SER A 307 -0.47 -8.27 19.28
C SER A 307 0.87 -9.00 19.06
N LEU A 308 1.89 -8.72 19.87
CA LEU A 308 3.21 -9.37 19.78
C LEU A 308 3.21 -10.80 20.34
N ASP A 309 2.37 -11.09 21.35
CA ASP A 309 2.24 -12.41 21.96
C ASP A 309 1.42 -13.41 21.12
N SER A 310 0.82 -12.98 20.01
CA SER A 310 0.00 -13.83 19.13
C SER A 310 0.80 -14.57 18.02
N SER A 311 2.13 -14.48 18.02
CA SER A 311 2.96 -15.29 17.12
C SER A 311 2.92 -16.77 17.55
N PRO A 312 2.46 -17.71 16.70
CA PRO A 312 2.54 -19.13 17.02
C PRO A 312 4.00 -19.59 16.89
N LEU A 313 4.75 -19.47 17.98
CA LEU A 313 5.91 -20.32 18.23
C LEU A 313 5.37 -21.70 18.63
N GLY A 314 5.25 -22.60 17.66
CA GLY A 314 4.86 -23.98 17.93
C GLY A 314 4.83 -24.84 16.68
N GLY A 315 5.94 -25.50 16.37
CA GLY A 315 5.99 -26.55 15.36
C GLY A 315 7.40 -26.84 14.85
N ALA A 316 8.21 -27.45 15.71
CA ALA A 316 9.37 -28.25 15.30
C ALA A 316 8.92 -29.49 14.52
#